data_AF-A0A6M3JNA6-F1
#
_entry.id   AF-A0A6M3JNA6-F1
#
_cell.length_a   1.000
_cell.length_b   1.000
_cell.length_c   1.000
_cell.angle_alpha   90.00
_cell.angle_beta   90.00
_cell.angle_gamma   90.00
#
_symmetry.space_group_name_H-M   'P 1'
#
loop_
_entity.id
_entity.type
_entity.pdbx_description
1 polymer ?
#
loop_
_entity_poly.entity_id
_entity_poly.type
_entity_poly.pdbx_seq_one_letter_code
_entity_poly.pdbx_strand_id
1 'polypeptide(L)' 'TEEGMRQLIERFTVKGDLILDPFCGAGTTGVAAIKMGRRFIGIDSDEYSIKQTATRLQAIGTGRDI' A
#
# COMPACT_ATOMS: atom_id res chain seq x y z
N THR A 1 -10.65 2.52 -7.06
CA THR A 1 -9.66 3.30 -7.82
C THR A 1 -8.64 3.85 -6.82
N GLU A 2 -7.40 4.13 -7.24
CA GLU A 2 -6.32 4.55 -6.33
C GLU A 2 -6.17 6.08 -6.20
N GLU A 3 -6.88 6.84 -7.04
CA GLU A 3 -6.66 8.28 -7.25
C GLU A 3 -6.77 9.12 -5.97
N GLY A 4 -7.81 8.89 -5.15
CA GLY A 4 -7.97 9.61 -3.89
C GLY A 4 -6.81 9.38 -2.93
N MET A 5 -6.26 8.16 -2.90
CA MET A 5 -5.11 7.87 -2.05
C MET A 5 -3.83 8.52 -2.57
N ARG A 6 -3.64 8.58 -3.89
CA ARG A 6 -2.47 9.25 -4.47
C ARG A 6 -2.36 10.71 -4.04
N GLN A 7 -3.48 11.43 -4.04
CA GLN A 7 -3.52 12.84 -3.64
C GLN A 7 -3.15 13.03 -2.16
N LEU A 8 -3.65 12.18 -1.27
CA LEU A 8 -3.30 12.21 0.14
C LEU A 8 -1.81 11.88 0.36
N ILE A 9 -1.31 10.83 -0.29
CA ILE A 9 0.09 10.40 -0.19
C ILE A 9 1.03 11.51 -0.66
N GLU A 10 0.72 12.16 -1.79
CA GLU A 10 1.55 13.26 -2.31
C GLU A 10 1.56 14.47 -1.38
N ARG A 11 0.43 14.77 -0.74
CA ARG A 11 0.29 15.95 0.12
C ARG A 11 1.00 15.82 1.47
N PHE A 12 1.15 14.60 1.98
CA PHE A 12 1.61 14.36 3.35
C PHE A 12 2.91 13.57 3.47
N THR A 13 3.49 13.10 2.36
CA THR A 13 4.70 12.26 2.38
C THR A 13 5.62 12.58 1.21
N VAL A 14 6.90 12.23 1.35
CA VAL A 14 7.88 12.24 0.25
C VAL A 14 8.26 10.81 -0.16
N LYS A 15 8.95 10.68 -1.31
CA LYS A 15 9.43 9.38 -1.80
C LYS A 15 10.32 8.71 -0.74
N GLY A 16 10.10 7.42 -0.50
CA GLY A 16 10.81 6.63 0.50
C GLY A 16 10.18 6.60 1.89
N ASP A 17 9.25 7.50 2.19
CA ASP A 17 8.50 7.49 3.46
C ASP A 17 7.73 6.18 3.64
N LEU A 18 7.51 5.82 4.90
CA LEU A 18 6.73 4.66 5.27
C LEU A 18 5.28 5.06 5.54
N ILE A 19 4.36 4.41 4.85
CA ILE A 19 2.92 4.53 5.08
C ILE A 19 2.44 3.31 5.88
N LEU A 20 1.74 3.57 6.97
CA LEU A 20 1.04 2.57 7.77
C LEU A 20 -0.46 2.71 7.53
N ASP A 21 -1.11 1.61 7.16
CA ASP A 21 -2.57 1.52 7.10
C ASP A 21 -3.04 0.38 8.02
N PRO A 22 -3.63 0.70 9.20
CA PRO A 22 -4.04 -0.32 10.16
C PRO A 22 -5.36 -1.02 9.81
N PHE A 23 -6.00 -0.65 8.68
CA PHE A 23 -7.23 -1.24 8.17
C PHE A 23 -7.12 -1.43 6.66
N CYS A 24 -6.06 -2.13 6.22
CA CYS A 24 -5.66 -2.09 4.82
C CYS A 24 -6.68 -2.72 3.86
N GLY A 25 -7.58 -3.59 4.34
CA GLY A 25 -8.65 -4.20 3.54
C GLY A 25 -8.10 -4.84 2.27
N ALA A 26 -8.60 -4.38 1.11
CA ALA A 26 -8.14 -4.82 -0.21
C ALA A 26 -6.84 -4.13 -0.71
N GLY A 27 -6.18 -3.32 0.11
CA GLY A 27 -4.81 -2.83 -0.13
C GLY A 27 -4.70 -1.61 -1.04
N THR A 28 -5.77 -0.83 -1.22
CA THR A 28 -5.75 0.35 -2.13
C THR A 28 -4.67 1.37 -1.74
N THR A 29 -4.55 1.67 -0.44
CA THR A 29 -3.50 2.54 0.11
C THR A 29 -2.11 2.04 -0.23
N GLY A 30 -1.86 0.74 0.00
CA GLY A 30 -0.55 0.12 -0.25
C GLY A 30 -0.17 0.12 -1.72
N VAL A 31 -1.11 -0.18 -2.61
CA VAL A 31 -0.86 -0.14 -4.06
C VAL A 31 -0.49 1.28 -4.50
N ALA A 32 -1.23 2.29 -4.05
CA ALA A 32 -0.92 3.68 -4.35
C ALA A 32 0.45 4.10 -3.79
N ALA A 33 0.74 3.75 -2.53
CA ALA A 33 2.01 4.03 -1.86
C ALA A 33 3.21 3.47 -2.62
N ILE A 34 3.19 2.18 -2.94
CA ILE A 34 4.29 1.50 -3.64
C ILE A 34 4.50 2.09 -5.04
N LYS A 35 3.43 2.29 -5.82
CA LYS A 35 3.52 2.91 -7.15
C LYS A 35 4.09 4.33 -7.12
N MET A 36 3.87 5.05 -6.02
CA MET A 36 4.40 6.40 -5.80
C MET A 36 5.79 6.39 -5.13
N GLY A 37 6.42 5.23 -4.96
CA GLY A 37 7.76 5.08 -4.41
C GLY A 37 7.85 5.26 -2.89
N ARG A 38 6.75 5.04 -2.16
CA ARG A 38 6.74 4.95 -0.69
C ARG A 38 6.82 3.48 -0.26
N ARG A 39 7.28 3.26 0.96
CA ARG A 39 7.19 1.96 1.64
C ARG A 39 5.82 1.80 2.29
N PHE A 40 5.39 0.57 2.51
CA PHE A 40 4.05 0.31 3.03
C PHE A 40 4.05 -0.82 4.06
N ILE A 41 3.32 -0.62 5.15
CA ILE A 41 2.90 -1.67 6.10
C ILE A 41 1.37 -1.62 6.17
N GLY A 42 0.74 -2.75 5.87
CA GLY A 42 -0.70 -2.93 6.01
C GLY A 42 -1.01 -3.90 7.15
N ILE A 43 -2.01 -3.57 7.96
CA ILE A 43 -2.56 -4.44 8.99
C ILE A 43 -4.06 -4.56 8.73
N ASP A 44 -4.60 -5.75 8.95
CA ASP A 44 -6.03 -6.02 8.98
C ASP A 44 -6.29 -7.20 9.91
N SER A 45 -7.45 -7.22 10.55
CA SER A 45 -7.89 -8.34 11.38
C SER A 45 -8.41 -9.52 10.55
N ASP A 46 -8.82 -9.26 9.31
CA ASP A 46 -9.33 -10.29 8.40
C ASP A 46 -8.19 -10.90 7.57
N GLU A 47 -7.96 -12.19 7.76
CA GLU A 47 -6.94 -12.94 7.04
C GLU A 47 -7.18 -12.96 5.52
N TYR A 48 -8.45 -12.93 5.08
CA TYR A 48 -8.77 -12.85 3.66
C TYR A 48 -8.30 -11.53 3.05
N SER A 49 -8.58 -10.41 3.72
CA SER A 49 -8.11 -9.08 3.33
C SER A 49 -6.58 -9.01 3.28
N ILE A 50 -5.88 -9.59 4.27
CA ILE A 50 -4.42 -9.69 4.24
C ILE A 50 -3.91 -10.45 3.03
N LYS A 51 -4.48 -11.62 2.73
CA LYS A 51 -4.10 -12.43 1.54
C LYS A 51 -4.34 -11.64 0.24
N GLN A 52 -5.50 -11.01 0.12
CA GLN A 52 -5.85 -10.22 -1.06
C GLN A 52 -4.89 -9.05 -1.25
N THR A 53 -4.57 -8.32 -0.17
CA THR A 53 -3.60 -7.22 -0.20
C THR A 53 -2.22 -7.75 -0.62
N ALA A 54 -1.72 -8.81 0.02
CA ALA A 54 -0.41 -9.38 -0.31
C ALA A 54 -0.29 -9.78 -1.79
N THR A 55 -1.31 -10.45 -2.35
CA THR A 55 -1.34 -10.79 -3.79
C THR A 55 -1.27 -9.55 -4.68
N ARG A 56 -2.03 -8.48 -4.33
CA ARG A 56 -2.02 -7.23 -5.09
C ARG A 56 -0.67 -6.51 -5.00
N LEU A 57 -0.02 -6.52 -3.84
CA LEU A 57 1.30 -5.90 -3.66
C LEU A 57 2.41 -6.70 -4.36
N GLN A 58 2.34 -8.04 -4.36
CA GLN A 58 3.27 -8.89 -5.10
C GLN A 58 3.19 -8.65 -6.62
N ALA A 59 1.98 -8.48 -7.17
CA ALA A 59 1.77 -8.23 -8.60
C ALA A 59 2.38 -6.90 -9.09
N ILE A 60 2.64 -5.95 -8.18
CA ILE A 60 3.26 -4.65 -8.49
C ILE A 60 4.70 -4.56 -7.98
N GLY A 61 5.18 -5.59 -7.28
CA GLY A 61 6.47 -5.61 -6.59
C GLY A 61 7.64 -5.62 -7.57
N THR A 62 8.22 -4.43 -7.78
CA THR A 62 9.50 -4.26 -8.46
C THR A 62 10.65 -4.64 -7.51
N GLY A 63 11.10 -5.89 -7.57
CA GLY A 63 12.51 -6.27 -7.35
C GLY A 63 13.15 -6.06 -5.96
N ARG A 64 12.40 -5.93 -4.87
CA ARG A 64 12.96 -6.08 -3.51
C ARG A 64 11.96 -6.77 -2.60
N ASP A 65 12.48 -7.70 -1.82
CA ASP A 65 11.77 -8.52 -0.84
C ASP A 65 10.88 -7.64 0.04
N ILE A 66 9.58 -7.90 -0.03
CA ILE A 66 8.55 -7.41 0.90
C ILE A 66 8.47 -8.35 2.09
#